data_AF-A0A7C3CYB9-F1
#
_entry.id   AF-A0A7C3CYB9-F1
#
_cell.length_a   1.000
_cell.length_b   1.000
_cell.length_c   1.000
_cell.angle_alpha   90.00
_cell.angle_beta   90.00
_cell.angle_gamma   90.00
#
_symmetry.space_group_name_H-M   'P 1'
#
loop_
_entity.id
_entity.type
_entity.pdbx_description
1 polymer ?
#
loop_
_entity_poly.entity_id
_entity_poly.type
_entity_poly.pdbx_seq_one_letter_code
_entity_poly.pdbx_strand_id
1 'polypeptide(L)'
;GSATSPEAIAFYRDNFNIQRVVLPRVLSLSQVRRVVENTDVEVETFAFGSLCVMVEGRCYLSSYATGESPNTCGACSPAKAVRWEETAGGREVHLNKVLIDRYAPGENAGYPVICKGRFEVNGELGYAIEAPTSLSVLDILPELQAIGVKAIKVEGRQRSPMYVAQVTQVLRQALDAADANPEAYVPRSDWVAQLDKVSEGSTHTLGALEREWQ
;
A
#
# COMPACT_ATOMS: atom_id res chain seq x y z
N GLY A 1 -5.02 14.96 11.34
CA GLY A 1 -4.75 15.23 9.93
C GLY A 1 -3.37 14.81 9.51
N SER A 2 -3.25 14.15 8.36
CA SER A 2 -1.98 13.90 7.68
C SER A 2 -1.36 15.21 7.20
N ALA A 3 -0.04 15.39 7.39
CA ALA A 3 0.69 16.52 6.87
C ALA A 3 1.10 16.27 5.41
N THR A 4 0.23 16.62 4.48
CA THR A 4 0.42 16.38 3.03
C THR A 4 0.60 17.66 2.22
N SER A 5 0.70 18.81 2.89
CA SER A 5 0.97 20.10 2.26
C SER A 5 2.24 20.73 2.85
N PRO A 6 2.95 21.58 2.10
CA PRO A 6 4.13 22.29 2.58
C PRO A 6 3.86 23.08 3.88
N GLU A 7 2.69 23.69 4.01
CA GLU A 7 2.31 24.51 5.16
C GLU A 7 2.14 23.65 6.42
N ALA A 8 1.51 22.47 6.27
CA ALA A 8 1.38 21.52 7.37
C ALA A 8 2.76 20.98 7.80
N ILE A 9 3.64 20.68 6.84
CA ILE A 9 4.99 20.21 7.12
C ILE A 9 5.81 21.29 7.84
N ALA A 10 5.75 22.54 7.36
CA ALA A 10 6.41 23.69 7.98
C ALA A 10 5.94 23.89 9.43
N PHE A 11 4.64 23.78 9.69
CA PHE A 11 4.12 23.81 11.06
C PHE A 11 4.79 22.76 11.96
N TYR A 12 4.92 21.51 11.49
CA TYR A 12 5.58 20.47 12.28
C TYR A 12 7.08 20.69 12.44
N ARG A 13 7.76 21.22 11.41
CA ARG A 13 9.17 21.59 11.47
C ARG A 13 9.40 22.69 12.52
N ASP A 14 8.63 23.77 12.45
CA ASP A 14 8.86 24.95 13.29
C ASP A 14 8.53 24.70 14.77
N ASN A 15 7.55 23.82 15.04
CA ASN A 15 7.09 23.54 16.40
C ASN A 15 7.69 22.28 17.02
N PHE A 16 8.13 21.32 16.21
CA PHE A 16 8.60 20.01 16.70
C PHE A 16 9.94 19.57 16.11
N ASN A 17 10.57 20.39 15.25
CA ASN A 17 11.88 20.15 14.65
C ASN A 17 11.97 18.81 13.90
N ILE A 18 10.90 18.42 13.20
CA ILE A 18 10.91 17.21 12.38
C ILE A 18 11.97 17.33 11.26
N GLN A 19 12.66 16.23 10.98
CA GLN A 19 13.72 16.17 9.95
C GLN A 19 13.25 15.49 8.68
N ARG A 20 12.23 14.62 8.79
CA ARG A 20 11.67 13.86 7.68
C ARG A 20 10.18 13.68 7.85
N VAL A 21 9.45 13.71 6.73
CA VAL A 21 8.03 13.38 6.66
C VAL A 21 7.82 12.17 5.76
N VAL A 22 6.97 11.23 6.20
CA VAL A 22 6.53 10.10 5.39
C VAL A 22 5.19 10.43 4.76
N LEU A 23 5.15 10.56 3.44
CA LEU A 23 3.91 10.86 2.72
C LEU A 23 2.99 9.63 2.64
N PRO A 24 1.67 9.81 2.78
CA PRO A 24 0.72 8.72 2.61
C PRO A 24 0.58 8.34 1.13
N ARG A 25 0.14 7.10 0.89
CA ARG A 25 -0.03 6.50 -0.45
C ARG A 25 -1.29 6.96 -1.21
N VAL A 26 -1.71 8.20 -0.97
CA VAL A 26 -2.91 8.81 -1.58
C VAL A 26 -2.56 10.03 -2.43
N LEU A 27 -1.28 10.41 -2.46
CA LEU A 27 -0.79 11.49 -3.31
C LEU A 27 -0.38 10.94 -4.68
N SER A 28 -0.67 11.71 -5.73
CA SER A 28 -0.10 11.48 -7.06
C SER A 28 1.37 11.89 -7.11
N LEU A 29 2.09 11.44 -8.14
CA LEU A 29 3.49 11.80 -8.32
C LEU A 29 3.70 13.32 -8.47
N SER A 30 2.76 14.02 -9.12
CA SER A 30 2.77 15.48 -9.24
C SER A 30 2.55 16.19 -7.90
N GLN A 31 1.69 15.64 -7.03
CA GLN A 31 1.51 16.15 -5.68
C GLN A 31 2.74 15.91 -4.80
N VAL A 32 3.38 14.73 -4.91
CA VAL A 32 4.66 14.45 -4.24
C VAL A 32 5.71 15.46 -4.69
N ARG A 33 5.86 15.70 -6.00
CA ARG A 33 6.77 16.71 -6.54
C ARG A 33 6.52 18.09 -5.94
N ARG A 34 5.26 18.55 -5.94
CA ARG A 34 4.88 19.83 -5.35
C ARG A 34 5.29 19.93 -3.88
N VAL A 35 5.11 18.87 -3.10
CA VAL A 35 5.54 18.88 -1.70
C VAL A 35 7.06 19.03 -1.61
N VAL A 36 7.81 18.19 -2.33
CA VAL A 36 9.29 18.18 -2.28
C VAL A 36 9.89 19.53 -2.72
N GLU A 37 9.35 20.16 -3.75
CA GLU A 37 9.81 21.47 -4.25
C GLU A 37 9.56 22.62 -3.28
N ASN A 38 8.65 22.46 -2.30
CA ASN A 38 8.20 23.53 -1.42
C ASN A 38 8.50 23.26 0.07
N THR A 39 9.34 22.27 0.38
CA THR A 39 9.76 21.96 1.75
C THR A 39 11.26 21.70 1.82
N ASP A 40 11.88 22.11 2.93
CA ASP A 40 13.27 21.77 3.28
C ASP A 40 13.37 20.48 4.13
N VAL A 41 12.26 20.03 4.70
CA VAL A 41 12.15 18.73 5.40
C VAL A 41 12.29 17.58 4.40
N GLU A 42 13.06 16.55 4.75
CA GLU A 42 13.24 15.38 3.88
C GLU A 42 11.90 14.65 3.64
N VAL A 43 11.67 14.20 2.42
CA VAL A 43 10.46 13.47 2.05
C VAL A 43 10.77 11.99 1.85
N GLU A 44 9.98 11.14 2.50
CA GLU A 44 9.95 9.68 2.33
C GLU A 44 8.61 9.25 1.70
N THR A 45 8.67 8.37 0.70
CA THR A 45 7.48 7.78 0.07
C THR A 45 7.47 6.27 0.25
N PHE A 46 6.31 5.63 0.12
CA PHE A 46 6.25 4.17 0.14
C PHE A 46 6.70 3.60 -1.21
N ALA A 47 7.50 2.53 -1.16
CA ALA A 47 7.99 1.83 -2.34
C ALA A 47 7.31 0.48 -2.56
N PHE A 48 7.02 -0.26 -1.49
CA PHE A 48 6.46 -1.60 -1.62
C PHE A 48 5.51 -1.94 -0.47
N GLY A 49 4.49 -2.74 -0.76
CA GLY A 49 3.65 -3.42 0.22
C GLY A 49 2.16 -3.13 0.07
N SER A 50 1.37 -3.76 0.92
CA SER A 50 -0.10 -3.80 0.83
C SER A 50 -0.74 -2.42 0.88
N LEU A 51 -1.59 -2.08 -0.09
CA LEU A 51 -2.36 -0.84 -0.03
C LEU A 51 -3.41 -0.90 1.10
N CYS A 52 -3.51 0.18 1.86
CA CYS A 52 -4.44 0.30 2.99
C CYS A 52 -5.40 1.45 2.72
N VAL A 53 -6.70 1.17 2.80
CA VAL A 53 -7.75 2.18 2.78
C VAL A 53 -8.07 2.58 4.21
N MET A 54 -7.83 3.85 4.51
CA MET A 54 -7.95 4.42 5.83
C MET A 54 -8.19 5.93 5.73
N VAL A 55 -8.75 6.50 6.79
CA VAL A 55 -8.90 7.95 6.94
C VAL A 55 -8.01 8.39 8.10
N GLU A 56 -7.02 9.24 7.84
CA GLU A 56 -6.04 9.73 8.83
C GLU A 56 -5.38 8.65 9.70
N GLY A 57 -4.91 7.54 9.11
CA GLY A 57 -4.30 6.43 9.84
C GLY A 57 -5.31 5.44 10.41
N ARG A 58 -6.63 5.71 10.33
CA ARG A 58 -7.67 4.94 11.02
C ARG A 58 -8.48 4.09 10.06
N CYS A 59 -8.57 2.79 10.37
CA CYS A 59 -9.37 1.86 9.60
C CYS A 59 -10.77 1.72 10.21
N TYR A 60 -11.70 2.58 9.77
CA TYR A 60 -13.07 2.59 10.27
C TYR A 60 -13.88 1.38 9.82
N LEU A 61 -13.66 0.88 8.59
CA LEU A 61 -14.39 -0.28 8.07
C LEU A 61 -14.11 -1.54 8.89
N SER A 62 -12.83 -1.84 9.16
CA SER A 62 -12.47 -2.95 10.04
C SER A 62 -13.01 -2.74 11.44
N SER A 63 -12.85 -1.53 12.01
CA SER A 63 -13.38 -1.23 13.36
C SER A 63 -14.89 -1.48 13.46
N TYR A 64 -15.63 -1.09 12.42
CA TYR A 64 -17.07 -1.32 12.31
C TYR A 64 -17.40 -2.82 12.21
N ALA A 65 -16.71 -3.54 11.31
CA ALA A 65 -16.97 -4.96 11.08
C ALA A 65 -16.58 -5.84 12.27
N THR A 66 -15.47 -5.55 12.94
CA THR A 66 -14.86 -6.40 13.96
C THR A 66 -15.21 -5.98 15.39
N GLY A 67 -15.61 -4.71 15.60
CA GLY A 67 -15.73 -4.09 16.91
C GLY A 67 -14.38 -3.71 17.54
N GLU A 68 -13.27 -3.91 16.82
CA GLU A 68 -11.90 -3.70 17.31
C GLU A 68 -11.11 -2.79 16.38
N SER A 69 -10.45 -1.77 16.95
CA SER A 69 -9.62 -0.88 16.14
C SER A 69 -8.32 -1.56 15.71
N PRO A 70 -8.00 -1.63 14.41
CA PRO A 70 -6.71 -2.16 13.96
C PRO A 70 -5.52 -1.35 14.48
N ASN A 71 -5.73 -0.07 14.82
CA ASN A 71 -4.70 0.80 15.39
C ASN A 71 -4.24 0.33 16.78
N THR A 72 -5.12 -0.29 17.56
CA THR A 72 -4.81 -0.79 18.91
C THR A 72 -4.58 -2.30 18.93
N CYS A 73 -5.28 -3.04 18.07
CA CYS A 73 -5.25 -4.50 18.05
C CYS A 73 -4.26 -5.07 17.00
N GLY A 74 -3.72 -4.23 16.12
CA GLY A 74 -2.64 -4.58 15.21
C GLY A 74 -3.04 -5.45 14.01
N ALA A 75 -4.34 -5.69 13.78
CA ALA A 75 -4.85 -6.46 12.64
C ALA A 75 -6.14 -5.84 12.08
N CYS A 76 -6.24 -5.74 10.75
CA CYS A 76 -7.47 -5.33 10.06
C CYS A 76 -8.57 -6.38 10.19
N SER A 77 -8.17 -7.65 10.25
CA SER A 77 -9.06 -8.79 10.41
C SER A 77 -8.49 -9.73 11.47
N PRO A 78 -8.86 -9.52 12.75
CA PRO A 78 -8.49 -10.43 13.83
C PRO A 78 -8.98 -11.84 13.52
N ALA A 79 -8.15 -12.85 13.76
CA ALA A 79 -8.47 -14.24 13.39
C ALA A 79 -9.83 -14.72 13.94
N LYS A 80 -10.19 -14.30 15.16
CA LYS A 80 -11.48 -14.62 15.80
C LYS A 80 -12.71 -14.07 15.06
N ALA A 81 -12.54 -13.07 14.22
CA ALA A 81 -13.60 -12.44 13.45
C ALA A 81 -13.67 -13.00 12.02
N VAL A 82 -12.71 -13.81 11.57
CA VAL A 82 -12.67 -14.34 10.20
C VAL A 82 -13.31 -15.72 10.19
N ARG A 83 -14.24 -15.94 9.26
CA ARG A 83 -14.88 -17.24 9.02
C ARG A 83 -14.86 -17.58 7.53
N TRP A 84 -14.41 -18.79 7.23
CA TRP A 84 -14.39 -19.37 5.87
C TRP A 84 -15.43 -20.47 5.81
N GLU A 85 -16.34 -20.43 4.84
CA GLU A 85 -17.42 -21.41 4.69
C GLU A 85 -17.46 -21.94 3.25
N GLU A 86 -17.34 -23.26 3.09
CA GLU A 86 -17.53 -23.90 1.79
C GLU A 86 -19.03 -24.06 1.51
N THR A 87 -19.47 -23.54 0.37
CA THR A 87 -20.87 -23.61 -0.08
C THR A 87 -20.95 -24.18 -1.50
N ALA A 88 -22.16 -24.50 -1.95
CA ALA A 88 -22.37 -24.93 -3.33
C ALA A 88 -21.97 -23.85 -4.37
N GLY A 89 -21.96 -22.58 -3.97
CA GLY A 89 -21.58 -21.45 -4.82
C GLY A 89 -20.09 -21.06 -4.75
N GLY A 90 -19.27 -21.83 -4.03
CA GLY A 90 -17.87 -21.51 -3.76
C GLY A 90 -17.60 -21.22 -2.29
N ARG A 91 -16.38 -20.75 -2.01
CA ARG A 91 -15.91 -20.46 -0.65
C ARG A 91 -16.28 -19.04 -0.26
N GLU A 92 -17.17 -18.91 0.72
CA GLU A 92 -17.52 -17.62 1.31
C GLU A 92 -16.53 -17.21 2.39
N VAL A 93 -16.28 -15.91 2.48
CA VAL A 93 -15.47 -15.31 3.54
C VAL A 93 -16.27 -14.25 4.25
N HIS A 94 -16.36 -14.40 5.56
CA HIS A 94 -17.06 -13.48 6.43
C HIS A 94 -16.07 -12.81 7.39
N LEU A 95 -16.25 -11.51 7.59
CA LEU A 95 -15.66 -10.75 8.69
C LEU A 95 -16.79 -10.42 9.69
N ASN A 96 -16.83 -11.17 10.79
CA ASN A 96 -17.98 -11.29 11.69
C ASN A 96 -19.26 -11.63 10.91
N LYS A 97 -20.20 -10.69 10.84
CA LYS A 97 -21.52 -10.85 10.21
C LYS A 97 -21.55 -10.34 8.77
N VAL A 98 -20.42 -9.85 8.26
CA VAL A 98 -20.32 -9.25 6.92
C VAL A 98 -19.72 -10.28 5.98
N LEU A 99 -20.47 -10.70 4.97
CA LEU A 99 -19.92 -11.41 3.81
C LEU A 99 -19.04 -10.41 3.04
N ILE A 100 -17.74 -10.68 2.97
CA ILE A 100 -16.78 -9.80 2.29
C ILE A 100 -16.35 -10.34 0.93
N ASP A 101 -16.43 -11.65 0.69
CA ASP A 101 -16.04 -12.22 -0.59
C ASP A 101 -16.62 -13.64 -0.81
N ARG A 102 -16.71 -14.05 -2.08
CA ARG A 102 -17.05 -15.39 -2.57
C ARG A 102 -16.04 -15.82 -3.62
N TYR A 103 -15.23 -16.82 -3.29
CA TYR A 103 -14.20 -17.36 -4.18
C TYR A 103 -14.70 -18.59 -4.93
N ALA A 104 -14.40 -18.66 -6.23
CA ALA A 104 -14.62 -19.87 -7.01
C ALA A 104 -13.74 -21.03 -6.50
N PRO A 105 -14.12 -22.29 -6.74
CA PRO A 105 -13.27 -23.44 -6.39
C PRO A 105 -11.87 -23.30 -7.01
N GLY A 106 -10.84 -23.34 -6.16
CA GLY A 106 -9.44 -23.20 -6.58
C GLY A 106 -8.95 -21.76 -6.81
N GLU A 107 -9.80 -20.75 -6.64
CA GLU A 107 -9.38 -19.35 -6.67
C GLU A 107 -8.54 -19.00 -5.43
N ASN A 108 -7.44 -18.27 -5.64
CA ASN A 108 -6.62 -17.76 -4.55
C ASN A 108 -7.37 -16.67 -3.79
N ALA A 109 -7.48 -16.83 -2.47
CA ALA A 109 -8.06 -15.80 -1.62
C ALA A 109 -6.98 -14.88 -1.06
N GLY A 110 -7.29 -13.58 -1.06
CA GLY A 110 -6.47 -12.57 -0.40
C GLY A 110 -6.59 -12.59 1.12
N TYR A 111 -5.88 -11.68 1.79
CA TYR A 111 -6.07 -11.45 3.21
C TYR A 111 -7.50 -10.91 3.44
N PRO A 112 -8.33 -11.53 4.31
CA PRO A 112 -9.77 -11.33 4.35
C PRO A 112 -10.15 -10.03 5.06
N VAL A 113 -9.95 -8.89 4.40
CA VAL A 113 -10.25 -7.55 4.92
C VAL A 113 -11.44 -6.94 4.20
N ILE A 114 -12.30 -6.26 4.95
CA ILE A 114 -13.54 -5.66 4.42
C ILE A 114 -13.30 -4.65 3.29
N CYS A 115 -12.21 -3.88 3.32
CA CYS A 115 -11.91 -2.92 2.27
C CYS A 115 -11.41 -3.55 0.96
N LYS A 116 -11.09 -4.85 0.96
CA LYS A 116 -10.64 -5.59 -0.23
C LYS A 116 -11.61 -6.69 -0.64
N GLY A 117 -12.83 -6.63 -0.12
CA GLY A 117 -13.91 -7.53 -0.50
C GLY A 117 -14.51 -7.19 -1.86
N ARG A 118 -15.22 -8.16 -2.45
CA ARG A 118 -16.05 -7.96 -3.65
C ARG A 118 -17.49 -7.65 -3.23
N PHE A 119 -17.99 -6.50 -3.68
CA PHE A 119 -19.33 -6.01 -3.37
C PHE A 119 -20.08 -5.69 -4.66
N GLU A 120 -21.40 -5.85 -4.62
CA GLU A 120 -22.26 -5.41 -5.71
C GLU A 120 -22.56 -3.92 -5.56
N VAL A 121 -22.18 -3.12 -6.57
CA VAL A 121 -22.46 -1.69 -6.64
C VAL A 121 -23.10 -1.41 -7.99
N ASN A 122 -24.31 -0.85 -7.98
CA ASN A 122 -25.08 -0.56 -9.20
C ASN A 122 -25.25 -1.77 -10.15
N GLY A 123 -25.36 -2.98 -9.58
CA GLY A 123 -25.52 -4.23 -10.34
C GLY A 123 -24.22 -4.86 -10.83
N GLU A 124 -23.06 -4.28 -10.52
CA GLU A 124 -21.75 -4.82 -10.87
C GLU A 124 -21.04 -5.37 -9.63
N LEU A 125 -20.61 -6.64 -9.69
CA LEU A 125 -19.82 -7.26 -8.65
C LEU A 125 -18.33 -7.00 -8.90
N GLY A 126 -17.65 -6.37 -7.94
CA GLY A 126 -16.22 -6.11 -8.05
C GLY A 126 -15.60 -5.57 -6.77
N TYR A 127 -14.30 -5.24 -6.83
CA TYR A 127 -13.59 -4.59 -5.73
C TYR A 127 -14.00 -3.12 -5.63
N ALA A 128 -15.11 -2.85 -4.95
CA ALA A 128 -15.70 -1.51 -4.89
C ALA A 128 -14.85 -0.46 -4.15
N ILE A 129 -13.92 -0.91 -3.30
CA ILE A 129 -13.11 -0.04 -2.43
C ILE A 129 -11.63 -0.09 -2.84
N GLU A 130 -11.03 -1.28 -2.79
CA GLU A 130 -9.62 -1.50 -3.14
C GLU A 130 -9.41 -2.94 -3.60
N ALA A 131 -8.56 -3.14 -4.59
CA ALA A 131 -8.19 -4.49 -5.04
C ALA A 131 -7.13 -5.11 -4.12
N PRO A 132 -7.05 -6.45 -4.02
CA PRO A 132 -6.00 -7.13 -3.28
C PRO A 132 -4.68 -7.10 -4.05
N THR A 133 -4.06 -5.93 -4.10
CA THR A 133 -2.79 -5.66 -4.78
C THR A 133 -1.80 -4.96 -3.84
N SER A 134 -0.52 -4.99 -4.20
CA SER A 134 0.54 -4.27 -3.50
C SER A 134 1.01 -3.04 -4.27
N LEU A 135 1.41 -2.00 -3.55
CA LEU A 135 2.22 -0.94 -4.14
C LEU A 135 3.58 -1.52 -4.58
N SER A 136 4.07 -1.13 -5.75
CA SER A 136 5.45 -1.32 -6.17
C SER A 136 5.89 -0.12 -7.00
N VAL A 137 6.97 0.56 -6.60
CA VAL A 137 7.49 1.73 -7.31
C VAL A 137 8.66 1.42 -8.23
N LEU A 138 8.94 0.12 -8.49
CA LEU A 138 10.11 -0.29 -9.27
C LEU A 138 10.22 0.48 -10.58
N ASP A 139 9.10 0.66 -11.29
CA ASP A 139 9.04 1.34 -12.59
C ASP A 139 9.30 2.85 -12.53
N ILE A 140 9.16 3.47 -11.36
CA ILE A 140 9.24 4.94 -11.20
C ILE A 140 10.37 5.39 -10.25
N LEU A 141 11.31 4.50 -9.94
CA LEU A 141 12.43 4.83 -9.06
C LEU A 141 13.27 6.03 -9.56
N PRO A 142 13.64 6.12 -10.86
CA PRO A 142 14.35 7.29 -11.38
C PRO A 142 13.57 8.59 -11.20
N GLU A 143 12.25 8.56 -11.41
CA GLU A 143 11.37 9.73 -11.26
C GLU A 143 11.31 10.19 -9.81
N LEU A 144 11.19 9.25 -8.85
CA LEU A 144 11.21 9.57 -7.42
C LEU A 144 12.57 10.17 -7.01
N GLN A 145 13.68 9.64 -7.52
CA GLN A 145 15.01 10.20 -7.30
C GLN A 145 15.14 11.61 -7.88
N ALA A 146 14.68 11.82 -9.12
CA ALA A 146 14.71 13.10 -9.81
C ALA A 146 13.83 14.16 -9.12
N ILE A 147 12.71 13.76 -8.53
CA ILE A 147 11.87 14.63 -7.70
C ILE A 147 12.61 15.08 -6.43
N GLY A 148 13.56 14.30 -5.94
CA GLY A 148 14.31 14.58 -4.71
C GLY A 148 13.78 13.86 -3.48
N VAL A 149 12.99 12.80 -3.65
CA VAL A 149 12.59 11.91 -2.55
C VAL A 149 13.84 11.31 -1.91
N LYS A 150 13.99 11.47 -0.59
CA LYS A 150 15.22 11.11 0.14
C LYS A 150 15.26 9.69 0.65
N ALA A 151 14.09 9.09 0.85
CA ALA A 151 13.99 7.71 1.32
C ALA A 151 12.74 7.03 0.76
N ILE A 152 12.81 5.71 0.68
CA ILE A 152 11.65 4.87 0.39
C ILE A 152 11.30 3.97 1.56
N LYS A 153 10.02 3.69 1.70
CA LYS A 153 9.44 2.91 2.79
C LYS A 153 8.85 1.60 2.31
N VAL A 154 9.23 0.51 2.98
CA VAL A 154 8.56 -0.79 2.83
C VAL A 154 7.46 -0.92 3.87
N GLU A 155 6.26 -1.27 3.42
CA GLU A 155 5.13 -1.64 4.28
C GLU A 155 5.11 -3.16 4.48
N GLY A 156 4.80 -3.58 5.71
CA GLY A 156 4.70 -4.99 6.05
C GLY A 156 4.67 -5.21 7.54
N ARG A 157 3.47 -5.20 8.14
CA ARG A 157 3.29 -5.61 9.54
C ARG A 157 3.37 -7.14 9.67
N GLN A 158 4.06 -7.63 10.71
CA GLN A 158 4.16 -9.07 11.04
C GLN A 158 4.70 -9.94 9.87
N ARG A 159 5.64 -9.40 9.09
CA ARG A 159 6.28 -10.14 7.99
C ARG A 159 7.44 -11.00 8.50
N SER A 160 7.71 -12.11 7.80
CA SER A 160 8.81 -13.00 8.14
C SER A 160 10.18 -12.36 7.86
N PRO A 161 11.26 -12.80 8.53
CA PRO A 161 12.61 -12.36 8.18
C PRO A 161 12.97 -12.58 6.71
N MET A 162 12.46 -13.67 6.10
CA MET A 162 12.67 -13.96 4.68
C MET A 162 12.03 -12.92 3.78
N TYR A 163 10.80 -12.49 4.07
CA TYR A 163 10.14 -11.39 3.34
C TYR A 163 10.99 -10.12 3.42
N VAL A 164 11.45 -9.75 4.62
CA VAL A 164 12.23 -8.53 4.82
C VAL A 164 13.53 -8.60 4.02
N ALA A 165 14.25 -9.73 4.09
CA ALA A 165 15.49 -9.93 3.33
C ALA A 165 15.25 -9.82 1.82
N GLN A 166 14.24 -10.51 1.29
CA GLN A 166 13.95 -10.52 -0.14
C GLN A 166 13.56 -9.13 -0.65
N VAL A 167 12.62 -8.45 0.00
CA VAL A 167 12.13 -7.14 -0.45
C VAL A 167 13.24 -6.09 -0.35
N THR A 168 13.99 -6.06 0.76
CA THR A 168 15.07 -5.06 0.93
C THR A 168 16.23 -5.30 -0.04
N GLN A 169 16.57 -6.57 -0.33
CA GLN A 169 17.60 -6.90 -1.31
C GLN A 169 17.20 -6.44 -2.72
N VAL A 170 15.98 -6.74 -3.16
CA VAL A 170 15.48 -6.33 -4.47
C VAL A 170 15.45 -4.81 -4.60
N LEU A 171 14.89 -4.11 -3.61
CA LEU A 171 14.81 -2.65 -3.64
C LEU A 171 16.19 -2.00 -3.59
N ARG A 172 17.15 -2.55 -2.84
CA ARG A 172 18.53 -2.05 -2.83
C ARG A 172 19.17 -2.16 -4.21
N GLN A 173 19.06 -3.33 -4.85
CA GLN A 173 19.60 -3.54 -6.20
C GLN A 173 18.95 -2.61 -7.22
N ALA A 174 17.63 -2.42 -7.14
CA ALA A 174 16.90 -1.52 -8.02
C ALA A 174 17.32 -0.06 -7.81
N LEU A 175 17.46 0.40 -6.56
CA LEU A 175 17.98 1.73 -6.24
C LEU A 175 19.41 1.94 -6.74
N ASP A 176 20.29 0.94 -6.57
CA ASP A 176 21.68 1.02 -7.06
C ASP A 176 21.73 1.12 -8.59
N ALA A 177 20.87 0.38 -9.29
CA ALA A 177 20.79 0.45 -10.74
C ALA A 177 20.21 1.78 -11.23
N ALA A 178 19.18 2.31 -10.56
CA ALA A 178 18.60 3.61 -10.88
C ALA A 178 19.59 4.76 -10.65
N ASP A 179 20.40 4.68 -9.59
CA ASP A 179 21.47 5.66 -9.31
C ASP A 179 22.61 5.60 -10.33
N ALA A 180 22.99 4.39 -10.78
CA ALA A 180 24.08 4.20 -11.73
C ALA A 180 23.77 4.71 -13.15
N ASN A 181 22.54 4.52 -13.63
CA ASN A 181 22.12 4.99 -14.95
C ASN A 181 20.59 5.22 -15.00
N PRO A 182 20.10 6.37 -14.53
CA PRO A 182 18.66 6.63 -14.43
C PRO A 182 17.98 6.69 -15.81
N GLU A 183 18.66 7.15 -16.86
CA GLU A 183 18.07 7.27 -18.21
C GLU A 183 17.86 5.92 -18.90
N ALA A 184 18.68 4.91 -18.57
CA ALA A 184 18.56 3.56 -19.12
C ALA A 184 17.95 2.56 -18.12
N TYR A 185 17.46 3.04 -16.98
CA TYR A 185 16.90 2.19 -15.95
C TYR A 185 15.62 1.52 -16.45
N VAL A 186 15.59 0.20 -16.32
CA VAL A 186 14.39 -0.63 -16.52
C VAL A 186 14.40 -1.68 -15.42
N PRO A 187 13.28 -1.88 -14.70
CA PRO A 187 13.20 -2.94 -13.69
C PRO A 187 13.51 -4.29 -14.31
N ARG A 188 14.43 -5.03 -13.68
CA ARG A 188 14.71 -6.40 -14.13
C ARG A 188 13.52 -7.30 -13.86
N SER A 189 13.23 -8.19 -14.81
CA SER A 189 12.10 -9.13 -14.70
C SER A 189 12.18 -10.03 -13.47
N ASP A 190 13.39 -10.39 -13.02
CA ASP A 190 13.58 -11.18 -11.82
C ASP A 190 13.29 -10.41 -10.53
N TRP A 191 13.43 -9.08 -10.51
CA TRP A 191 13.01 -8.24 -9.39
C TRP A 191 11.50 -8.17 -9.28
N VAL A 192 10.83 -7.90 -10.41
CA VAL A 192 9.36 -7.86 -10.50
C VAL A 192 8.78 -9.20 -10.04
N ALA A 193 9.26 -10.31 -10.60
CA ALA A 193 8.79 -11.65 -10.22
C ALA A 193 9.05 -12.00 -8.75
N GLN A 194 10.11 -11.48 -8.14
CA GLN A 194 10.39 -11.67 -6.72
C GLN A 194 9.43 -10.87 -5.83
N LEU A 195 9.13 -9.62 -6.18
CA LEU A 195 8.17 -8.81 -5.44
C LEU A 195 6.74 -9.34 -5.61
N ASP A 196 6.33 -9.74 -6.81
CA ASP A 196 4.99 -10.27 -7.08
C ASP A 196 4.67 -11.53 -6.27
N LYS A 197 5.67 -12.39 -6.02
CA LYS A 197 5.51 -13.57 -5.16
C LYS A 197 5.11 -13.23 -3.73
N VAL A 198 5.46 -12.04 -3.25
CA VAL A 198 5.16 -11.56 -1.90
C VAL A 198 4.12 -10.45 -1.87
N SER A 199 3.56 -10.09 -3.03
CA SER A 199 2.47 -9.13 -3.18
C SER A 199 1.12 -9.76 -2.84
N GLU A 200 0.18 -8.93 -2.38
CA GLU A 200 -1.21 -9.37 -2.27
C GLU A 200 -1.77 -9.67 -3.65
N GLY A 201 -2.55 -10.76 -3.75
CA GLY A 201 -3.12 -11.23 -5.02
C GLY A 201 -2.08 -11.56 -6.10
N SER A 202 -0.79 -11.60 -5.76
CA SER A 202 0.33 -11.73 -6.71
C SER A 202 0.35 -10.68 -7.82
N THR A 203 -0.15 -9.47 -7.52
CA THR A 203 -0.14 -8.33 -8.46
C THR A 203 0.38 -7.08 -7.77
N HIS A 204 0.86 -6.12 -8.55
CA HIS A 204 1.25 -4.81 -8.06
C HIS A 204 0.61 -3.67 -8.85
N THR A 205 0.66 -2.48 -8.27
CA THR A 205 0.19 -1.22 -8.83
C THR A 205 1.07 -0.07 -8.34
N LEU A 206 1.04 1.06 -9.06
CA LEU A 206 1.55 2.34 -8.57
C LEU A 206 0.55 3.07 -7.65
N GLY A 207 -0.69 2.59 -7.59
CA GLY A 207 -1.75 3.16 -6.76
C GLY A 207 -2.02 4.62 -7.13
N ALA A 208 -2.01 5.51 -6.14
CA ALA A 208 -2.24 6.93 -6.39
C ALA A 208 -1.14 7.60 -7.23
N LEU A 209 0.09 7.05 -7.28
CA LEU A 209 1.23 7.65 -7.97
C LEU A 209 1.03 7.72 -9.49
N GLU A 210 0.25 6.82 -10.06
CA GLU A 210 -0.10 6.76 -11.50
C GLU A 210 -1.27 7.68 -11.88
N ARG A 211 -2.02 8.25 -10.90
CA ARG A 211 -3.20 9.05 -11.20
C ARG A 211 -2.82 10.34 -11.93
N GLU A 212 -3.09 10.38 -13.23
CA GLU A 212 -2.85 11.55 -14.10
C GLU A 212 -3.88 12.69 -13.90
N TRP A 213 -5.01 12.44 -13.25
CA TRP A 213 -6.10 13.42 -13.14
C TRP A 213 -5.92 14.38 -11.96
N GLN A 214 -5.96 15.68 -12.27
CA GLN A 214 -5.79 16.84 -11.38
C GLN A 214 -7.03 17.18 -10.56
#